data_AF-A0A736VFR1-F1
#
_entry.id   AF-A0A736VFR1-F1
#
_cell.length_a   1.000
_cell.length_b   1.000
_cell.length_c   1.000
_cell.angle_alpha   90.00
_cell.angle_beta   90.00
_cell.angle_gamma   90.00
#
_symmetry.space_group_name_H-M   'P 1'
#
loop_
_entity.id
_entity.type
_entity.pdbx_description
1 polymer ?
#
loop_
_entity_poly.entity_id
_entity_poly.type
_entity_poly.pdbx_seq_one_letter_code
_entity_poly.pdbx_strand_id
1 'polypeptide(L)'
;MQDIPQNTLNETTKTEQSARADLWEFDLTGIGGGRYFFCNEPNGKGEPVTWQGRQYEPYPLQAQDVEMNGKGPSPRVTLVVSNLFGLVTGMAEDLQSLV
;
A
#
# COMPACT_ATOMS: atom_id res chain seq x y z
N MET A 1 23.39 7.76 -12.41
CA MET A 1 22.11 8.47 -12.54
C MET A 1 21.25 7.59 -13.44
N GLN A 2 20.13 7.05 -12.94
CA GLN A 2 19.31 6.09 -13.70
C GLN A 2 18.58 6.83 -14.83
N ASP A 3 18.54 6.26 -16.03
CA ASP A 3 17.77 6.79 -17.16
C ASP A 3 16.28 6.71 -16.84
N ILE A 4 15.66 7.85 -16.56
CA ILE A 4 14.21 7.95 -16.32
C ILE A 4 13.53 8.03 -17.69
N PRO A 5 12.57 7.14 -18.01
CA PRO A 5 11.87 7.16 -19.28
C PRO A 5 11.20 8.52 -19.54
N GLN A 6 11.31 9.03 -20.78
CA GLN A 6 10.71 10.30 -21.20
C GLN A 6 9.20 10.37 -20.91
N ASN A 7 8.48 9.25 -20.98
CA ASN A 7 7.06 9.21 -20.66
C ASN A 7 6.79 9.56 -19.18
N THR A 8 7.61 9.05 -18.26
CA THR A 8 7.53 9.36 -16.83
C THR A 8 7.86 10.83 -16.56
N LEU A 9 8.81 11.40 -17.30
CA LEU A 9 9.13 12.82 -17.22
C LEU A 9 7.95 13.68 -17.72
N ASN A 10 7.30 13.30 -18.82
CA ASN A 10 6.17 14.03 -19.37
C ASN A 10 4.96 14.06 -18.42
N GLU A 11 4.73 13.03 -17.60
CA GLU A 11 3.69 13.04 -16.56
C GLU A 11 3.90 14.17 -15.53
N THR A 12 5.14 14.60 -15.26
CA THR A 12 5.40 15.71 -14.33
C THR A 12 5.01 17.08 -14.89
N THR A 13 4.85 17.18 -16.21
CA THR A 13 4.49 18.42 -16.93
C THR A 13 3.00 18.52 -17.28
N LYS A 14 2.21 17.47 -17.02
CA LYS A 14 0.77 17.50 -17.24
C LYS A 14 0.08 18.44 -16.25
N THR A 15 -0.90 19.19 -16.74
CA THR A 15 -1.72 20.11 -15.94
C THR A 15 -2.54 19.37 -14.87
N GLU A 16 -2.90 18.12 -15.13
CA GLU A 16 -3.58 17.23 -14.18
C GLU A 16 -2.70 16.00 -13.94
N GLN A 17 -2.46 15.66 -12.67
CA GLN A 17 -1.77 14.42 -12.34
C GLN A 17 -2.69 13.23 -12.62
N SER A 18 -2.16 12.26 -13.37
CA SER A 18 -2.76 10.94 -13.47
C SER A 18 -2.99 10.36 -12.06
N ALA A 19 -4.11 9.66 -11.86
CA ALA A 19 -4.43 9.01 -10.59
C ALA A 19 -3.24 8.15 -10.14
N ARG A 20 -2.73 8.40 -8.94
CA ARG A 20 -1.66 7.60 -8.34
C ARG A 20 -2.30 6.40 -7.69
N ALA A 21 -1.91 5.21 -8.14
CA ALA A 21 -2.33 3.98 -7.50
C ALA A 21 -1.45 3.74 -6.26
N ASP A 22 -2.08 3.63 -5.09
CA ASP A 22 -1.43 3.18 -3.87
C ASP A 22 -1.53 1.66 -3.77
N LEU A 23 -0.38 0.99 -3.68
CA LEU A 23 -0.24 -0.46 -3.54
C LEU A 23 0.42 -0.79 -2.21
N TRP A 24 -0.15 -1.73 -1.47
CA TRP A 24 0.26 -2.08 -0.12
C TRP A 24 0.55 -3.56 0.00
N GLU A 25 1.65 -3.89 0.66
CA GLU A 25 2.02 -5.26 1.01
C GLU A 25 2.15 -5.36 2.52
N PHE A 26 1.28 -6.15 3.15
CA PHE A 26 1.35 -6.46 4.57
C PHE A 26 1.94 -7.85 4.70
N ASP A 27 3.20 -7.94 5.10
CA ASP A 27 3.90 -9.22 5.27
C ASP A 27 3.93 -9.63 6.74
N LEU A 28 3.09 -10.60 7.10
CA LEU A 28 3.01 -11.16 8.45
C LEU A 28 3.72 -12.53 8.55
N THR A 29 4.46 -12.95 7.52
CA THR A 29 5.13 -14.26 7.51
C THR A 29 6.16 -14.41 8.63
N GLY A 30 6.75 -13.30 9.08
CA GLY A 30 7.68 -13.28 10.22
C GLY A 30 7.04 -13.67 11.56
N ILE A 31 5.71 -13.62 11.66
CA ILE A 31 4.95 -13.98 12.86
C ILE A 31 3.97 -15.14 12.61
N GLY A 32 4.21 -15.95 11.57
CA GLY A 32 3.38 -17.12 11.23
C GLY A 32 2.10 -16.79 10.46
N GLY A 33 1.89 -15.52 10.08
CA GLY A 33 0.77 -15.08 9.26
C GLY A 33 1.03 -15.18 7.74
N GLY A 34 0.04 -14.74 6.97
CA GLY A 34 0.14 -14.63 5.51
C GLY A 34 0.74 -13.31 5.03
N ARG A 35 0.80 -13.15 3.70
CA ARG A 35 1.05 -11.85 3.06
C ARG A 35 -0.23 -11.38 2.39
N TYR A 36 -0.59 -10.12 2.61
CA TYR A 36 -1.79 -9.49 2.06
C TYR A 36 -1.41 -8.35 1.11
N PHE A 37 -2.19 -8.20 0.05
CA PHE A 37 -1.94 -7.25 -1.03
C PHE A 37 -3.18 -6.39 -1.23
N PHE A 38 -3.06 -5.09 -1.01
CA PHE A 38 -4.19 -4.16 -1.09
C PHE A 38 -3.92 -2.98 -2.02
N CYS A 39 -4.97 -2.44 -2.62
CA CYS A 39 -4.95 -1.16 -3.31
C CYS A 39 -6.10 -0.27 -2.81
N ASN A 40 -5.92 1.05 -2.89
CA ASN A 40 -6.96 1.98 -2.43
C ASN A 40 -8.17 2.02 -3.36
N GLU A 41 -7.92 1.86 -4.67
CA GLU A 41 -8.93 1.95 -5.71
C GLU A 41 -8.81 0.75 -6.67
N PRO A 42 -9.94 0.27 -7.22
CA PRO A 42 -9.89 -0.70 -8.29
C PRO A 42 -9.26 -0.10 -9.56
N ASN A 43 -8.85 -0.96 -10.49
CA ASN A 43 -8.38 -0.52 -11.79
C ASN A 43 -9.52 0.12 -12.62
N GLY A 44 -9.21 0.67 -13.80
CA GLY A 44 -10.20 1.33 -14.66
C GLY A 44 -11.36 0.46 -15.16
N LYS A 45 -11.35 -0.86 -14.87
CA LYS A 45 -12.45 -1.80 -15.16
C LYS A 45 -13.28 -2.14 -13.92
N GLY A 46 -12.96 -1.59 -12.76
CA GLY A 46 -13.60 -1.96 -11.49
C GLY A 46 -13.07 -3.27 -10.90
N GLU A 47 -11.96 -3.79 -11.41
CA GLU A 47 -11.34 -5.04 -10.96
C GLU A 47 -10.13 -4.77 -10.05
N PRO A 48 -9.67 -5.76 -9.26
CA PRO A 48 -8.41 -5.70 -8.54
C PRO A 48 -7.22 -5.29 -9.44
N VAL A 49 -6.27 -4.55 -8.87
CA VAL A 49 -5.08 -4.12 -9.61
C VAL A 49 -4.11 -5.30 -9.69
N THR A 50 -3.65 -5.66 -10.89
CA THR A 50 -2.57 -6.65 -11.06
C THR A 50 -1.25 -5.95 -11.38
N TRP A 51 -0.24 -6.14 -10.55
CA TRP A 51 1.08 -5.55 -10.72
C TRP A 51 2.18 -6.56 -10.40
N GLN A 52 3.18 -6.67 -11.29
CA GLN A 52 4.27 -7.67 -11.21
C GLN A 52 3.78 -9.11 -10.96
N GLY A 53 2.63 -9.48 -11.54
CA GLY A 53 2.04 -10.82 -11.37
C GLY A 53 1.33 -11.06 -10.03
N ARG A 54 1.16 -10.01 -9.21
CA ARG A 54 0.40 -10.07 -7.95
C ARG A 54 -0.89 -9.27 -8.07
N GLN A 55 -1.97 -9.79 -7.51
CA GLN A 55 -3.26 -9.13 -7.44
C GLN A 55 -3.37 -8.37 -6.12
N TYR A 56 -3.79 -7.11 -6.20
CA TYR A 56 -4.03 -6.21 -5.07
C TYR A 56 -5.53 -5.95 -4.96
N GLU A 57 -6.10 -6.32 -3.83
CA GLU A 57 -7.53 -6.20 -3.56
C GLU A 57 -7.89 -4.78 -3.12
N PRO A 58 -8.99 -4.18 -3.63
CA PRO A 58 -9.46 -2.90 -3.16
C PRO A 58 -9.81 -2.94 -1.66
N TYR A 59 -9.11 -2.14 -0.85
CA TYR A 59 -9.34 -2.08 0.58
C TYR A 59 -9.10 -0.67 1.15
N PRO A 60 -10.02 -0.11 1.96
CA PRO A 60 -9.85 1.25 2.47
C PRO A 60 -8.75 1.31 3.52
N LEU A 61 -7.69 2.04 3.21
CA LEU A 61 -6.52 2.21 4.05
C LEU A 61 -5.84 3.54 3.73
N GLN A 62 -5.14 4.13 4.70
CA GLN A 62 -4.44 5.39 4.53
C GLN A 62 -3.20 5.43 5.39
N ALA A 63 -2.05 5.78 4.82
CA ALA A 63 -0.87 6.13 5.60
C ALA A 63 -0.67 7.65 5.63
N GLN A 64 -0.19 8.13 6.76
CA GLN A 64 0.17 9.53 7.00
C GLN A 64 1.60 9.57 7.53
N ASP A 65 2.27 10.70 7.32
CA ASP A 65 3.64 10.94 7.80
C ASP A 65 4.67 9.93 7.28
N VAL A 66 4.43 9.41 6.07
CA VAL A 66 5.39 8.54 5.37
C VAL A 66 6.49 9.41 4.76
N GLU A 67 7.66 9.41 5.41
CA GLU A 67 8.87 10.06 4.90
C GLU A 67 9.98 9.05 4.64
N MET A 68 10.66 9.19 3.49
CA MET A 68 11.88 8.43 3.20
C MET A 68 13.10 9.26 3.60
N ASN A 69 13.57 9.08 4.83
CA ASN A 69 14.77 9.71 5.37
C ASN A 69 15.95 8.70 5.34
N GLY A 70 17.12 9.15 4.89
CA GLY A 70 18.38 8.36 4.91
C GLY A 70 19.35 8.75 6.04
N LYS A 71 19.00 9.75 6.86
CA LYS A 71 19.77 10.28 7.99
C LYS A 71 18.81 10.90 9.02
N GLY A 72 18.82 10.40 10.26
CA GLY A 72 18.01 10.92 11.35
C GLY A 72 17.18 9.84 12.05
N PRO A 73 16.32 10.21 13.01
CA PRO A 73 15.40 9.27 13.65
C PRO A 73 14.40 8.71 12.63
N SER A 74 13.97 7.47 12.84
CA SER A 74 12.96 6.81 11.99
C SER A 74 11.65 7.62 11.96
N PRO A 75 10.97 7.70 10.80
CA PRO A 75 9.70 8.41 10.67
C PRO A 75 8.64 7.77 11.56
N ARG A 76 7.78 8.60 12.17
CA ARG A 76 6.60 8.13 12.89
C ARG A 76 5.43 8.06 11.94
N VAL A 77 5.32 6.94 11.25
CA VAL A 77 4.22 6.68 10.32
C VAL A 77 2.94 6.36 11.09
N THR A 78 1.82 6.96 10.67
CA THR A 78 0.48 6.57 11.13
C THR A 78 -0.22 5.82 10.02
N LEU A 79 -0.69 4.60 10.29
CA LEU A 79 -1.46 3.78 9.35
C LEU A 79 -2.89 3.59 9.86
N VAL A 80 -3.86 4.03 9.07
CA VAL A 80 -5.29 3.85 9.31
C VAL A 80 -5.79 2.76 8.36
N VAL A 81 -6.34 1.69 8.91
CA VAL A 81 -6.87 0.56 8.13
C VAL A 81 -8.31 0.36 8.54
N SER A 82 -9.20 0.20 7.56
CA SER A 82 -10.60 -0.13 7.86
C SER A 82 -10.69 -1.54 8.45
N ASN A 83 -11.63 -1.77 9.36
CA ASN A 83 -11.91 -3.11 9.89
C ASN A 83 -13.16 -3.72 9.23
N LEU A 84 -13.24 -3.64 7.90
CA LEU A 84 -14.35 -4.24 7.16
C LEU A 84 -14.38 -5.74 7.40
N PHE A 85 -15.57 -6.26 7.70
CA PHE A 85 -15.83 -7.68 7.92
C PHE A 85 -15.00 -8.31 9.05
N GLY A 86 -14.46 -7.50 9.97
CA GLY A 86 -13.66 -7.99 11.10
C GLY A 86 -12.26 -8.46 10.71
N LEU A 87 -11.77 -8.11 9.52
CA LEU A 87 -10.46 -8.56 9.01
C LEU A 87 -9.31 -8.25 9.97
N VAL A 88 -9.21 -6.99 10.42
CA VAL A 88 -8.12 -6.54 11.30
C VAL A 88 -8.23 -7.21 12.67
N THR A 89 -9.46 -7.35 13.18
CA THR A 89 -9.71 -8.05 14.44
C THR A 89 -9.30 -9.52 14.35
N GLY A 90 -9.73 -10.24 13.31
CA GLY A 90 -9.37 -11.65 13.12
C GLY A 90 -7.87 -11.85 12.98
N MET A 91 -7.18 -10.98 12.22
CA MET A 91 -5.71 -11.01 12.13
C MET A 91 -5.04 -10.84 13.50
N ALA A 92 -5.52 -9.89 14.32
CA ALA A 92 -4.96 -9.64 15.63
C ALA A 92 -5.22 -10.79 16.62
N GLU A 93 -6.37 -11.46 16.52
CA GLU A 93 -6.72 -12.62 17.35
C GLU A 93 -5.91 -13.87 16.96
N ASP A 94 -5.82 -14.19 15.67
CA ASP A 94 -5.10 -15.37 15.15
C ASP A 94 -3.60 -15.30 15.44
N LEU A 95 -3.01 -14.10 15.42
CA LEU A 95 -1.58 -13.88 15.64
C LEU A 95 -1.22 -13.76 17.13
N GLN A 96 -2.07 -14.26 18.02
CA GLN A 96 -1.93 -14.22 19.48
C GLN A 96 -1.60 -12.83 20.00
N SER A 97 -2.60 -11.93 19.98
CA SER A 97 -2.64 -10.68 20.76
C SER A 97 -1.29 -9.96 20.79
N LEU A 98 -1.06 -9.10 19.80
CA LEU A 98 0.06 -8.14 19.82
C LEU A 98 -0.13 -7.16 21.00
N VAL A 99 0.19 -7.61 22.22
CA VAL A 99 0.25 -6.84 23.48
C VAL A 99 1.48 -7.25 24.28
#